data_AF-A0A3D1CFN2-F1
#
_entry.id   AF-A0A3D1CFN2-F1
#
_cell.length_a   1.000
_cell.length_b   1.000
_cell.length_c   1.000
_cell.angle_alpha   90.00
_cell.angle_beta   90.00
_cell.angle_gamma   90.00
#
_symmetry.space_group_name_H-M   'P 1'
#
loop_
_entity.id
_entity.type
_entity.pdbx_description
1 polymer ?
#
loop_
_entity_poly.entity_id
_entity_poly.type
_entity_poly.pdbx_seq_one_letter_code
_entity_poly.pdbx_strand_id
1 'polypeptide(L)' 'QNVEADKELVYGQSITDACMAWENSEPLLRELAAAVRQRRKNSAAA' A
#
# COMPACT_ATOMS: atom_id res chain seq x y z
N GLN A 1 5.02 -5.74 -14.02
CA GLN A 1 5.71 -5.92 -15.32
C GLN A 1 5.93 -7.40 -15.54
N ASN A 2 6.15 -7.86 -16.78
CA ASN A 2 6.49 -9.25 -17.05
C ASN A 2 7.99 -9.36 -17.38
N VAL A 3 8.57 -10.54 -17.14
CA VAL A 3 9.95 -10.85 -17.51
C VAL A 3 9.96 -11.32 -18.96
N GLU A 4 10.59 -10.55 -19.84
CA GLU A 4 10.73 -10.84 -21.27
C GLU A 4 12.22 -10.78 -21.64
N ALA A 5 12.69 -11.62 -22.56
CA ALA A 5 14.12 -11.82 -22.84
C ALA A 5 14.90 -10.55 -23.22
N ASP A 6 14.27 -9.61 -23.92
CA ASP A 6 14.91 -8.40 -24.46
C ASP A 6 14.40 -7.10 -23.80
N LYS A 7 13.85 -7.18 -22.58
CA LYS A 7 13.29 -6.02 -21.89
C LYS A 7 13.90 -5.83 -20.50
N GLU A 8 14.53 -4.69 -20.28
CA GLU A 8 15.00 -4.30 -18.95
C GLU A 8 13.84 -4.10 -17.98
N LEU A 9 14.04 -4.54 -16.74
CA LEU A 9 13.07 -4.38 -15.67
C LEU A 9 13.12 -2.97 -15.10
N VAL A 10 11.94 -2.42 -14.84
CA VAL A 10 11.78 -1.16 -14.12
C VAL A 10 12.02 -1.42 -12.64
N TYR A 11 12.97 -0.68 -12.05
CA TYR A 11 13.23 -0.75 -10.62
C TYR A 11 11.99 -0.34 -9.81
N GLY A 12 11.70 -1.08 -8.73
CA GLY A 12 10.57 -0.78 -7.86
C GLY A 12 9.20 -1.23 -8.40
N GLN A 13 9.13 -1.99 -9.50
CA GLN A 13 7.87 -2.51 -10.04
C GLN A 13 7.80 -4.05 -9.93
N SER A 14 6.75 -4.56 -9.30
CA SER A 14 6.49 -6.01 -9.14
C SER A 14 6.46 -6.75 -10.48
N ILE A 15 7.05 -7.96 -10.51
CA ILE A 15 7.06 -8.86 -11.67
C ILE A 15 5.96 -9.95 -11.61
N THR A 16 5.21 -10.00 -10.51
CA THR A 16 4.12 -10.95 -10.30
C THR A 16 2.78 -10.20 -10.37
N ASP A 17 2.03 -10.13 -9.27
CA ASP A 17 0.79 -9.39 -9.19
C ASP A 17 1.06 -7.88 -9.18
N ALA A 18 0.06 -7.12 -9.64
CA ALA A 18 0.11 -5.67 -9.61
C ALA A 18 0.09 -5.15 -8.16
N CYS A 19 1.07 -4.32 -7.82
CA CYS A 19 1.13 -3.60 -6.55
C CYS A 19 0.72 -2.13 -6.75
N MET A 20 0.20 -1.51 -5.69
CA MET A 20 -0.02 -0.06 -5.68
C MET A 20 1.31 0.70 -5.66
N ALA A 21 1.31 1.90 -6.24
CA ALA A 21 2.42 2.84 -6.11
C ALA A 21 2.59 3.33 -4.65
N TRP A 22 3.78 3.83 -4.33
CA TRP A 22 4.09 4.32 -2.99
C TRP A 22 3.24 5.54 -2.62
N GLU A 23 3.02 6.43 -3.59
CA GLU A 23 2.21 7.64 -3.49
C GLU A 23 0.76 7.35 -3.11
N ASN A 24 0.27 6.14 -3.40
CA ASN A 24 -1.05 5.67 -2.99
C ASN A 24 -1.00 4.93 -1.65
N SER A 25 0.08 4.18 -1.40
CA SER A 25 0.25 3.37 -0.19
C SER A 25 0.42 4.22 1.06
N GLU A 26 1.23 5.28 1.01
CA GLU A 26 1.46 6.16 2.15
C GLU A 26 0.16 6.82 2.68
N PRO A 27 -0.64 7.55 1.87
CA PRO A 27 -1.86 8.17 2.36
C PRO A 27 -2.88 7.13 2.85
N LEU A 28 -3.00 5.98 2.17
CA LEU A 28 -3.87 4.89 2.61
C LEU A 28 -3.50 4.39 4.01
N LEU A 29 -2.20 4.18 4.27
CA LEU A 29 -1.74 3.75 5.60
C LEU A 29 -2.04 4.82 6.68
N ARG A 30 -1.94 6.10 6.34
CA ARG A 30 -2.30 7.20 7.25
C ARG A 30 -3.80 7.20 7.56
N GLU A 31 -4.65 6.96 6.56
CA GLU A 31 -6.09 6.84 6.71
C GLU A 31 -6.47 5.64 7.60
N LEU A 32 -5.92 4.46 7.31
CA LEU A 32 -6.14 3.26 8.12
C LEU A 32 -5.71 3.47 9.58
N ALA A 33 -4.57 4.13 9.79
CA ALA A 33 -4.11 4.47 11.13
C ALA A 33 -5.06 5.45 11.85
N ALA A 34 -5.65 6.41 11.14
CA ALA A 34 -6.64 7.33 11.68
C ALA A 34 -7.93 6.58 12.09
N ALA A 35 -8.42 5.69 11.23
CA ALA A 35 -9.58 4.85 11.51
C ALA A 35 -9.35 3.95 12.74
N VAL A 36 -8.16 3.34 12.86
CA VAL A 36 -7.81 2.52 14.05
C VAL A 36 -7.77 3.37 15.32
N ARG A 37 -7.22 4.58 15.28
CA ARG A 37 -7.24 5.51 16.43
C ARG A 37 -8.66 5.89 16.83
N GLN A 38 -9.52 6.19 15.86
CA GLN A 38 -10.93 6.50 16.13
C GLN A 38 -11.65 5.33 16.77
N ARG A 39 -11.47 4.11 16.25
CA ARG A 39 -12.03 2.90 16.85
C ARG A 39 -11.59 2.72 18.30
N ARG A 40 -10.30 2.89 18.60
CA ARG A 40 -9.78 2.75 19.97
C ARG A 40 -10.39 3.76 20.95
N LYS A 41 -10.63 5.00 20.53
CA LYS A 41 -11.32 6.00 21.37
C LYS A 41 -12.76 5.57 21.68
N ASN A 42 -13.46 5.06 20.67
CA ASN A 42 -14.84 4.60 20.83
C ASN A 42 -14.93 3.32 21.68
N SER A 43 -13.98 2.41 21.57
CA SER A 43 -13.93 1.17 22.36
C SER A 43 -13.47 1.38 23.81
N ALA A 44 -12.77 2.47 24.13
CA ALA A 44 -12.35 2.80 25.49
C ALA A 44 -13.43 3.54 26.30
N ALA A 45 -14.50 3.98 25.65
CA ALA A 45 -15.64 4.67 26.26
C ALA A 45 -16.83 3.72 26.56
N ALA A 46 -16.68 2.43 26.28
CA ALA A 46 -17.60 1.35 26.65
C ALA A 46 -16.99 0.52 27.78
#